data_AF-A0A956I568-F1
#
_entry.id   AF-A0A956I568-F1
#
_cell.length_a   1.000
_cell.length_b   1.000
_cell.length_c   1.000
_cell.angle_alpha   90.00
_cell.angle_beta   90.00
_cell.angle_gamma   90.00
#
_symmetry.space_group_name_H-M   'P 1'
#
loop_
_entity.id
_entity.type
_entity.pdbx_description
1 polymer ?
#
loop_
_entity_poly.entity_id
_entity_poly.type
_entity_poly.pdbx_seq_one_letter_code
_entity_poly.pdbx_strand_id
1 'polypeptide(L)'
;MRGGASYQGGMRGIGGEDLGATPAARRRGLVALSDAALGERLAALASDLRAVDASAVAAATGVPLGEVLASPFALRMCALGAEAGALGRPRELRRLVDWSETIDPAVRDPDHDVWDRGVLETGKYQAFTAESPVGVLDPAHVGKWGPHEMLHRAAGFFFREGMSRWELYLAARLNELLPVTTFYGAEQAMRLDEGAFDRAAAGRRPRARVEDARWRTDEPKALAARARAAAPIFREGLAWLERELAAIDEELARGVRVRVAHPFLDTSSDATAYVVGHFERLRQPAVELVLEGRGHTAIGTYREAIEELFDR
;
A
#
# COMPACT_ATOMS: atom_id res chain seq x y z
N MET A 1 24.61 -2.14 15.86
CA MET A 1 23.35 -2.89 15.94
C MET A 1 22.56 -2.38 17.13
N ARG A 2 21.60 -1.47 16.91
CA ARG A 2 20.65 -1.08 17.97
C ARG A 2 19.53 -2.11 17.94
N GLY A 3 19.17 -2.65 19.11
CA GLY A 3 18.14 -3.68 19.24
C GLY A 3 16.87 -3.24 18.54
N GLY A 4 16.46 -4.01 17.53
CA GLY A 4 15.14 -3.85 16.93
C GLY A 4 14.12 -4.12 18.03
N ALA A 5 13.29 -3.13 18.33
CA ALA A 5 12.08 -3.37 19.10
C ALA A 5 11.27 -4.40 18.31
N SER A 6 11.33 -5.68 18.71
CA SER A 6 10.39 -6.66 18.19
C SER A 6 9.01 -6.20 18.65
N TYR A 7 8.17 -5.77 17.70
CA TYR A 7 6.77 -5.48 17.95
C TYR A 7 6.09 -6.81 18.33
N GLN A 8 6.18 -7.20 19.61
CA GLN A 8 5.77 -8.52 20.10
C GLN A 8 4.27 -8.62 20.41
N GLY A 9 3.52 -7.53 20.29
CA GLY A 9 2.07 -7.59 20.21
C GLY A 9 1.69 -7.71 18.74
N GLY A 10 1.56 -8.93 18.22
CA GLY A 10 1.04 -9.14 16.87
C GLY A 10 -0.25 -8.36 16.71
N MET A 11 -0.24 -7.32 15.88
CA MET A 11 -1.43 -6.55 15.57
C MET A 11 -2.43 -7.55 14.99
N ARG A 12 -3.53 -7.79 15.69
CA ARG A 12 -4.54 -8.71 15.17
C ARG A 12 -5.17 -8.06 13.95
N GLY A 13 -5.16 -8.79 12.83
CA GLY A 13 -5.96 -8.43 11.68
C GLY A 13 -7.45 -8.35 12.02
N ILE A 14 -8.19 -7.62 11.21
CA ILE A 14 -9.65 -7.47 11.35
C ILE A 14 -10.40 -8.80 11.09
N GLY A 15 -9.79 -9.71 10.33
CA GLY A 15 -10.27 -11.07 10.12
C GLY A 15 -9.89 -11.97 11.29
N GLY A 16 -10.86 -12.36 12.11
CA GLY A 16 -10.66 -13.38 13.14
C GLY A 16 -10.78 -14.79 12.57
N GLU A 17 -10.19 -15.78 13.25
CA GLU A 17 -10.34 -17.22 12.91
C GLU A 17 -11.81 -17.66 12.93
N ASP A 18 -12.66 -16.94 13.66
CA ASP A 18 -14.10 -17.15 13.71
C ASP A 18 -14.81 -16.88 12.37
N LEU A 19 -14.16 -16.16 11.45
CA LEU A 19 -14.65 -15.90 10.10
C LEU A 19 -14.14 -16.92 9.06
N GLY A 20 -13.18 -17.77 9.43
CA GLY A 20 -12.64 -18.81 8.54
C GLY A 20 -11.18 -19.16 8.82
N ALA A 21 -10.78 -20.36 8.36
CA ALA A 21 -9.43 -20.89 8.57
C ALA A 21 -8.38 -20.36 7.59
N THR A 22 -8.80 -19.79 6.45
CA THR A 22 -7.90 -19.28 5.40
C THR A 22 -8.09 -17.79 5.20
N PRO A 23 -7.09 -17.06 4.66
CA PRO A 23 -7.25 -15.63 4.40
C PRO A 23 -8.44 -15.28 3.51
N ALA A 24 -8.60 -15.99 2.40
CA ALA A 24 -9.77 -15.94 1.55
C ALA A 24 -11.09 -16.12 2.31
N ALA A 25 -11.18 -17.11 3.21
CA ALA A 25 -12.39 -17.35 4.00
C ALA A 25 -12.67 -16.19 4.96
N ARG A 26 -11.64 -15.68 5.65
CA ARG A 26 -11.77 -14.53 6.57
C ARG A 26 -12.24 -13.27 5.85
N ARG A 27 -11.67 -12.94 4.68
CA ARG A 27 -12.12 -11.79 3.88
C ARG A 27 -13.55 -11.93 3.39
N ARG A 28 -13.95 -13.10 2.86
CA ARG A 28 -15.34 -13.37 2.49
C ARG A 28 -16.29 -13.28 3.69
N GLY A 29 -15.87 -13.78 4.84
CA GLY A 29 -16.60 -13.65 6.10
C GLY A 29 -16.82 -12.19 6.47
N LEU A 30 -15.79 -11.33 6.38
CA LEU A 30 -15.91 -9.88 6.60
C LEU A 30 -16.90 -9.22 5.63
N VAL A 31 -16.86 -9.58 4.35
CA VAL A 31 -17.79 -9.03 3.34
C VAL A 31 -19.24 -9.40 3.67
N ALA A 32 -19.47 -10.60 4.20
CA ALA A 32 -20.80 -11.11 4.55
C ALA A 32 -21.38 -10.52 5.85
N LEU A 33 -20.58 -9.82 6.66
CA LEU A 33 -21.06 -9.19 7.88
C LEU A 33 -22.02 -8.03 7.58
N SER A 34 -23.00 -7.84 8.46
CA SER A 34 -23.81 -6.61 8.48
C SER A 34 -22.94 -5.39 8.78
N ASP A 35 -23.38 -4.19 8.38
CA ASP A 35 -22.67 -2.94 8.69
C ASP A 35 -22.43 -2.74 10.18
N ALA A 36 -23.37 -3.20 11.02
CA ALA A 36 -23.25 -3.13 12.47
C ALA A 36 -22.10 -4.03 12.96
N ALA A 37 -22.08 -5.30 12.58
CA ALA A 37 -21.06 -6.25 13.00
C ALA A 37 -19.67 -5.89 12.44
N LEU A 38 -19.60 -5.41 11.19
CA LEU A 38 -18.36 -4.93 10.59
C LEU A 38 -17.85 -3.65 11.29
N GLY A 39 -18.76 -2.73 11.63
CA GLY A 39 -18.46 -1.53 12.41
C GLY A 39 -17.92 -1.84 13.80
N GLU A 40 -18.46 -2.85 14.48
CA GLU A 40 -17.95 -3.32 15.78
C GLU A 40 -16.50 -3.83 15.68
N ARG A 41 -16.18 -4.61 14.64
CA ARG A 41 -14.80 -5.06 14.39
C ARG A 41 -13.84 -3.93 14.06
N LEU A 42 -14.28 -2.97 13.24
CA LEU A 42 -13.49 -1.78 12.92
C LEU A 42 -13.22 -0.93 14.18
N ALA A 43 -14.21 -0.77 15.05
CA ALA A 43 -14.05 -0.06 16.32
C ALA A 43 -13.09 -0.80 17.27
N ALA A 44 -13.19 -2.12 17.35
CA ALA A 44 -12.28 -2.95 18.14
C ALA A 44 -10.83 -2.83 17.64
N LEU A 45 -10.60 -2.97 16.32
CA LEU A 45 -9.29 -2.77 15.71
C LEU A 45 -8.73 -1.38 16.05
N ALA A 46 -9.52 -0.32 15.85
CA ALA A 46 -9.10 1.04 16.14
C ALA A 46 -8.76 1.23 17.62
N SER A 47 -9.54 0.62 18.52
CA SER A 47 -9.30 0.65 19.97
C SER A 47 -7.99 -0.04 20.34
N ASP A 48 -7.73 -1.24 19.81
CA ASP A 48 -6.50 -1.99 20.08
C ASP A 48 -5.27 -1.22 19.57
N LEU A 49 -5.38 -0.61 18.40
CA LEU A 49 -4.33 0.22 17.80
C LEU A 49 -4.10 1.55 18.55
N ARG A 50 -4.95 1.93 19.52
CA ARG A 50 -4.66 3.08 20.40
C ARG A 50 -3.46 2.83 21.31
N ALA A 51 -3.21 1.58 21.68
CA ALA A 51 -2.10 1.19 22.55
C ALA A 51 -0.73 1.18 21.83
N VAL A 52 -0.73 1.13 20.50
CA VAL A 52 0.47 1.14 19.65
C VAL A 52 1.14 2.52 19.73
N ASP A 53 2.47 2.52 19.96
CA ASP A 53 3.30 3.72 19.92
C ASP A 53 3.53 4.17 18.47
N ALA A 54 2.62 4.99 17.97
CA ALA A 54 2.68 5.53 16.61
C ALA A 54 3.91 6.42 16.38
N SER A 55 4.46 7.05 17.41
CA SER A 55 5.68 7.87 17.30
C SER A 55 6.89 6.98 17.03
N ALA A 56 6.97 5.82 17.69
CA ALA A 56 8.00 4.82 17.39
C ALA A 56 7.88 4.29 15.95
N VAL A 57 6.66 4.02 15.47
CA VAL A 57 6.42 3.59 14.08
C VAL A 57 6.82 4.68 13.08
N ALA A 58 6.44 5.93 13.33
CA ALA A 58 6.84 7.08 12.51
C ALA A 58 8.36 7.26 12.48
N ALA A 59 9.04 7.13 13.62
CA ALA A 59 10.49 7.23 13.70
C ALA A 59 11.20 6.07 12.97
N ALA A 60 10.69 4.84 13.09
CA ALA A 60 11.26 3.66 12.44
C ALA A 60 11.14 3.73 10.91
N THR A 61 9.98 4.19 10.42
CA THR A 61 9.71 4.30 8.99
C THR A 61 10.17 5.61 8.38
N GLY A 62 10.35 6.68 9.13
CA GLY A 62 10.58 8.02 8.58
C GLY A 62 9.32 8.67 7.96
N VAL A 63 8.15 8.03 8.07
CA VAL A 63 6.86 8.59 7.62
C VAL A 63 6.38 9.64 8.64
N PRO A 64 5.85 10.81 8.21
CA PRO A 64 5.32 11.81 9.14
C PRO A 64 4.26 11.24 10.06
N LEU A 65 4.32 11.58 11.36
CA LEU A 65 3.39 11.07 12.38
C LEU A 65 1.91 11.33 12.01
N GLY A 66 1.61 12.47 11.40
CA GLY A 66 0.26 12.79 10.93
C GLY A 66 -0.26 11.78 9.90
N GLU A 67 0.59 11.29 8.99
CA GLU A 67 0.20 10.26 8.01
C GLU A 67 0.06 8.89 8.67
N VAL A 68 0.96 8.54 9.59
CA VAL A 68 0.86 7.31 10.38
C VAL A 68 -0.45 7.25 11.16
N LEU A 69 -0.89 8.39 11.72
CA LEU A 69 -2.13 8.50 12.50
C LEU A 69 -3.36 8.80 11.63
N ALA A 70 -3.24 8.89 10.31
CA ALA A 70 -4.34 9.35 9.48
C ALA A 70 -5.54 8.40 9.48
N SER A 71 -5.31 7.11 9.73
CA SER A 71 -6.34 6.10 10.02
C SER A 71 -5.72 4.94 10.82
N PRO A 72 -6.53 4.07 11.44
CA PRO A 72 -6.00 2.84 12.07
C PRO A 72 -5.22 1.97 11.07
N PHE A 73 -5.66 1.92 9.81
CA PHE A 73 -5.01 1.15 8.77
C PHE A 73 -3.67 1.76 8.33
N ALA A 74 -3.56 3.09 8.28
CA ALA A 74 -2.29 3.76 7.97
C ALA A 74 -1.21 3.39 8.98
N LEU A 75 -1.55 3.35 10.28
CA LEU A 75 -0.65 2.91 11.34
C LEU A 75 -0.18 1.47 11.12
N ARG A 76 -1.12 0.56 10.82
CA ARG A 76 -0.80 -0.86 10.53
C ARG A 76 0.09 -1.01 9.30
N MET A 77 -0.18 -0.29 8.21
CA MET A 77 0.66 -0.33 7.00
C MET A 77 2.09 0.12 7.27
N CYS A 78 2.27 1.23 8.00
CA CYS A 78 3.59 1.70 8.37
C CYS A 78 4.29 0.70 9.30
N ALA A 79 3.58 0.09 10.24
CA ALA A 79 4.15 -0.93 11.12
C ALA A 79 4.57 -2.20 10.34
N LEU A 80 3.76 -2.67 9.39
CA LEU A 80 4.13 -3.77 8.48
C LEU A 80 5.35 -3.43 7.62
N GLY A 81 5.42 -2.20 7.11
CA GLY A 81 6.59 -1.71 6.39
C GLY A 81 7.85 -1.71 7.28
N ALA A 82 7.73 -1.23 8.52
CA ALA A 82 8.83 -1.25 9.48
C ALA A 82 9.30 -2.68 9.79
N GLU A 83 8.37 -3.63 9.96
CA GLU A 83 8.68 -5.06 10.14
C GLU A 83 9.43 -5.65 8.93
N ALA A 84 9.08 -5.21 7.73
CA ALA A 84 9.78 -5.57 6.50
C ALA A 84 11.14 -4.86 6.32
N GLY A 85 11.57 -4.04 7.28
CA GLY A 85 12.82 -3.27 7.21
C GLY A 85 12.76 -2.07 6.26
N ALA A 86 11.55 -1.63 5.91
CA ALA A 86 11.33 -0.49 5.02
C ALA A 86 11.56 0.85 5.72
N LEU A 87 11.94 1.84 4.92
CA LEU A 87 12.04 3.22 5.35
C LEU A 87 11.59 4.17 4.23
N GLY A 88 10.86 5.21 4.59
CA GLY A 88 10.56 6.35 3.76
C GLY A 88 11.70 7.35 3.77
N ARG A 89 11.94 7.97 2.62
CA ARG A 89 12.86 9.12 2.50
C ARG A 89 12.20 10.23 1.69
N PRO A 90 12.40 11.51 2.08
CA PRO A 90 12.05 12.63 1.23
C PRO A 90 12.64 12.43 -0.16
N ARG A 91 11.81 12.64 -1.19
CA ARG A 91 12.18 12.44 -2.59
C ARG A 91 13.49 13.14 -2.94
N GLU A 92 13.65 14.38 -2.48
CA GLU A 92 14.78 15.27 -2.78
C GLU A 92 16.10 14.77 -2.18
N LEU A 93 16.02 13.92 -1.14
CA LEU A 93 17.18 13.30 -0.50
C LEU A 93 17.49 11.91 -1.07
N ARG A 94 16.61 11.39 -1.95
CA ARG A 94 16.79 10.09 -2.57
C ARG A 94 17.61 10.25 -3.84
N ARG A 95 18.85 9.76 -3.81
CA ARG A 95 19.62 9.57 -5.04
C ARG A 95 19.05 8.39 -5.82
N LEU A 96 18.48 8.65 -6.99
CA LEU A 96 18.18 7.59 -7.94
C LEU A 96 19.46 7.19 -8.69
N VAL A 97 19.52 5.91 -9.06
CA VAL A 97 20.43 5.48 -10.11
C VAL A 97 19.90 6.10 -11.39
N ASP A 98 20.74 6.81 -12.14
CA ASP A 98 20.32 7.31 -13.45
C ASP A 98 20.15 6.13 -14.39
N TRP A 99 18.93 5.95 -14.91
CA TRP A 99 18.60 4.95 -15.91
C TRP A 99 17.86 5.60 -17.09
N SER A 100 18.00 6.91 -17.27
CA SER A 100 17.30 7.71 -18.28
C SER A 100 17.52 7.23 -19.72
N GLU A 101 18.62 6.53 -19.99
CA GLU A 101 18.89 5.90 -21.28
C GLU A 101 18.01 4.66 -21.55
N THR A 102 17.49 4.03 -20.50
CA THR A 102 16.72 2.78 -20.58
C THR A 102 15.23 2.93 -20.29
N ILE A 103 14.80 4.12 -19.84
CA ILE A 103 13.38 4.37 -19.64
C ILE A 103 12.70 4.60 -20.99
N ASP A 104 11.56 3.94 -21.20
CA ASP A 104 10.76 4.13 -22.41
C ASP A 104 10.22 5.57 -22.47
N PRO A 105 10.37 6.28 -23.61
CA PRO A 105 9.85 7.63 -23.80
C PRO A 105 8.34 7.76 -23.52
N ALA A 106 7.56 6.69 -23.68
CA ALA A 106 6.11 6.70 -23.46
C ALA A 106 5.71 6.92 -21.99
N VAL A 107 6.60 6.66 -21.04
CA VAL A 107 6.35 6.85 -19.60
C VAL A 107 7.30 7.88 -18.97
N ARG A 108 8.10 8.55 -19.80
CA ARG A 108 8.97 9.63 -19.36
C ARG A 108 8.16 10.90 -19.14
N ASP A 109 8.30 11.46 -17.96
CA ASP A 109 7.75 12.77 -17.63
C ASP A 109 8.74 13.86 -18.08
N PRO A 110 8.31 14.80 -18.95
CA PRO A 110 9.16 15.90 -19.40
C PRO A 110 9.52 16.87 -18.26
N ASP A 111 8.71 16.94 -17.21
CA ASP A 111 8.91 17.82 -16.06
C ASP A 111 9.68 17.12 -14.93
N HIS A 112 10.22 15.92 -15.18
CA HIS A 112 11.06 15.21 -14.21
C HIS A 112 12.32 16.01 -13.83
N ASP A 113 12.58 16.07 -12.53
CA ASP A 113 13.66 16.82 -11.89
C ASP A 113 13.58 18.35 -12.09
N VAL A 114 12.37 18.88 -12.31
CA VAL A 114 12.11 20.32 -12.35
C VAL A 114 11.64 20.81 -10.98
N TRP A 115 12.22 21.89 -10.46
CA TRP A 115 11.74 22.52 -9.22
C TRP A 115 10.61 23.50 -9.51
N ASP A 116 9.43 23.27 -8.93
CA ASP A 116 8.33 24.24 -8.88
C ASP A 116 7.95 24.52 -7.41
N ARG A 117 8.03 25.78 -6.99
CA ARG A 117 7.58 26.26 -5.67
C ARG A 117 8.08 25.42 -4.48
N GLY A 118 9.31 24.90 -4.57
CA GLY A 118 9.95 24.11 -3.51
C GLY A 118 9.56 22.64 -3.48
N VAL A 119 8.87 22.16 -4.52
CA VAL A 119 8.64 20.74 -4.82
C VAL A 119 9.51 20.36 -6.01
N LEU A 120 10.15 19.19 -5.94
CA LEU A 120 10.86 18.61 -7.07
C LEU A 120 9.89 17.71 -7.85
N GLU A 121 9.46 18.16 -9.02
CA GLU A 121 8.57 17.40 -9.90
C GLU A 121 9.25 16.12 -10.37
N THR A 122 8.57 15.00 -10.24
CA THR A 122 9.14 13.71 -10.61
C THR A 122 8.11 12.84 -11.30
N GLY A 123 8.42 12.45 -12.53
CA GLY A 123 7.64 11.43 -13.22
C GLY A 123 7.44 10.18 -12.37
N LYS A 124 6.17 9.75 -12.25
CA LYS A 124 5.76 8.59 -11.45
C LYS A 124 6.69 7.39 -11.67
N TYR A 125 6.89 6.99 -12.92
CA TYR A 125 7.69 5.80 -13.30
C TYR A 125 9.20 6.06 -13.32
N GLN A 126 9.64 7.30 -13.08
CA GLN A 126 11.04 7.62 -12.87
C GLN A 126 11.39 7.61 -11.37
N ALA A 127 10.43 7.89 -10.48
CA ALA A 127 10.65 7.90 -9.03
C ALA A 127 10.20 6.60 -8.33
N PHE A 128 9.16 5.95 -8.84
CA PHE A 128 8.58 4.76 -8.23
C PHE A 128 9.38 3.52 -8.60
N THR A 129 9.89 2.81 -7.60
CA THR A 129 10.71 1.61 -7.77
C THR A 129 10.22 0.57 -6.78
N ALA A 130 9.32 -0.32 -7.19
CA ALA A 130 8.72 -1.36 -6.34
C ALA A 130 9.75 -2.25 -5.61
N GLU A 131 10.92 -2.45 -6.21
CA GLU A 131 11.99 -3.29 -5.68
C GLU A 131 12.87 -2.62 -4.60
N SER A 132 12.79 -1.29 -4.47
CA SER A 132 13.58 -0.53 -3.49
C SER A 132 13.04 -0.77 -2.08
N PRO A 133 13.88 -1.04 -1.05
CA PRO A 133 13.41 -1.05 0.34
C PRO A 133 13.08 0.36 0.86
N VAL A 134 13.43 1.39 0.09
CA VAL A 134 13.17 2.79 0.42
C VAL A 134 11.94 3.29 -0.32
N GLY A 135 10.89 3.62 0.42
CA GLY A 135 9.69 4.28 -0.08
C GLY A 135 9.93 5.77 -0.34
N VAL A 136 9.28 6.32 -1.37
CA VAL A 136 9.41 7.74 -1.73
C VAL A 136 8.39 8.57 -0.99
N LEU A 137 8.84 9.50 -0.16
CA LEU A 137 7.97 10.49 0.47
C LEU A 137 8.06 11.79 -0.32
N ASP A 138 6.99 12.10 -1.04
CA ASP A 138 6.86 13.36 -1.78
C ASP A 138 5.98 14.33 -0.98
N PRO A 139 6.47 15.53 -0.63
CA PRO A 139 5.69 16.49 0.14
C PRO A 139 4.47 17.06 -0.62
N ALA A 140 4.41 16.91 -1.94
CA ALA A 140 3.27 17.29 -2.77
C ALA A 140 2.18 16.21 -2.81
N HIS A 141 2.50 14.97 -2.42
CA HIS A 141 1.51 13.91 -2.37
C HIS A 141 0.55 14.08 -1.20
N VAL A 142 -0.67 13.57 -1.41
CA VAL A 142 -1.70 13.53 -0.38
C VAL A 142 -1.26 12.65 0.79
N GLY A 143 -1.71 12.97 2.01
CA GLY A 143 -1.29 12.34 3.28
C GLY A 143 -1.80 10.92 3.50
N LYS A 144 -1.76 10.14 2.44
CA LYS A 144 -2.04 8.71 2.24
C LYS A 144 -0.81 8.01 1.65
N TRP A 145 0.08 8.79 1.03
CA TRP A 145 1.18 8.30 0.24
C TRP A 145 2.25 7.60 1.06
N GLY A 146 2.61 8.12 2.23
CA GLY A 146 3.59 7.47 3.10
C GLY A 146 3.18 6.05 3.50
N PRO A 147 1.99 5.84 4.09
CA PRO A 147 1.46 4.51 4.38
C PRO A 147 1.33 3.61 3.14
N HIS A 148 0.89 4.16 2.00
CA HIS A 148 0.81 3.44 0.72
C HIS A 148 2.19 2.90 0.29
N GLU A 149 3.22 3.73 0.32
CA GLU A 149 4.61 3.33 0.02
C GLU A 149 5.15 2.30 1.02
N MET A 150 4.78 2.37 2.30
CA MET A 150 5.19 1.36 3.28
C MET A 150 4.52 0.02 3.01
N LEU A 151 3.27 0.01 2.58
CA LEU A 151 2.57 -1.22 2.22
C LEU A 151 3.15 -1.87 0.96
N HIS A 152 3.60 -1.09 -0.02
CA HIS A 152 4.39 -1.60 -1.14
C HIS A 152 5.63 -2.38 -0.67
N ARG A 153 6.31 -1.90 0.38
CA ARG A 153 7.53 -2.56 0.89
C ARG A 153 7.20 -3.78 1.74
N ALA A 154 6.10 -3.73 2.49
CA ALA A 154 5.60 -4.88 3.21
C ALA A 154 5.13 -6.00 2.25
N ALA A 155 4.52 -5.63 1.11
CA ALA A 155 4.17 -6.55 0.03
C ALA A 155 5.43 -7.23 -0.52
N GLY A 156 6.56 -6.52 -0.55
CA GLY A 156 7.79 -7.03 -1.12
C GLY A 156 7.76 -6.95 -2.65
N PHE A 157 8.65 -7.66 -3.30
CA PHE A 157 8.80 -7.60 -4.75
C PHE A 157 9.06 -9.00 -5.30
N PHE A 158 8.52 -9.28 -6.48
CA PHE A 158 8.87 -10.48 -7.24
C PHE A 158 9.98 -10.15 -8.24
N PHE A 159 11.02 -10.97 -8.23
CA PHE A 159 12.11 -10.89 -9.18
C PHE A 159 12.73 -12.28 -9.38
N ARG A 160 13.06 -12.61 -10.63
CA ARG A 160 13.97 -13.71 -10.97
C ARG A 160 14.73 -13.34 -12.23
N GLU A 161 15.94 -13.87 -12.35
CA GLU A 161 16.71 -13.74 -13.59
C GLU A 161 15.90 -14.27 -14.78
N GLY A 162 15.93 -13.53 -15.88
CA GLY A 162 15.23 -13.90 -17.10
C GLY A 162 13.70 -13.88 -17.01
N MET A 163 13.11 -13.18 -16.03
CA MET A 163 11.65 -12.99 -16.01
C MET A 163 11.17 -12.32 -17.30
N SER A 164 10.00 -12.75 -17.76
CA SER A 164 9.32 -12.17 -18.90
C SER A 164 8.62 -10.85 -18.54
N ARG A 165 8.26 -10.05 -19.55
CA ARG A 165 7.40 -8.86 -19.34
C ARG A 165 6.05 -9.23 -18.72
N TRP A 166 5.55 -10.42 -19.01
CA TRP A 166 4.31 -10.94 -18.43
C TRP A 166 4.44 -11.22 -16.94
N GLU A 167 5.54 -11.83 -16.51
CA GLU A 167 5.80 -12.04 -15.08
C GLU A 167 6.01 -10.73 -14.35
N LEU A 168 6.72 -9.76 -14.94
CA LEU A 168 6.85 -8.43 -14.35
C LEU A 168 5.49 -7.71 -14.25
N TYR A 169 4.62 -7.87 -15.25
CA TYR A 169 3.26 -7.35 -15.21
C TYR A 169 2.48 -7.91 -14.01
N LEU A 170 2.45 -9.23 -13.85
CA LEU A 170 1.77 -9.88 -12.73
C LEU A 170 2.37 -9.46 -11.38
N ALA A 171 3.70 -9.35 -11.31
CA ALA A 171 4.41 -8.90 -10.13
C ALA A 171 4.04 -7.46 -9.73
N ALA A 172 4.05 -6.53 -10.69
CA ALA A 172 3.67 -5.14 -10.46
C ALA A 172 2.19 -5.02 -10.05
N ARG A 173 1.30 -5.80 -10.70
CA ARG A 173 -0.12 -5.82 -10.35
C ARG A 173 -0.36 -6.32 -8.93
N LEU A 174 0.34 -7.38 -8.52
CA LEU A 174 0.30 -7.93 -7.16
C LEU A 174 0.86 -6.94 -6.12
N ASN A 175 1.97 -6.27 -6.44
CA ASN A 175 2.57 -5.27 -5.57
C ASN A 175 1.64 -4.06 -5.33
N GLU A 176 0.97 -3.58 -6.37
CA GLU A 176 -0.01 -2.49 -6.28
C GLU A 176 -1.32 -2.87 -5.60
N LEU A 177 -1.67 -4.17 -5.58
CA LEU A 177 -3.01 -4.61 -5.21
C LEU A 177 -3.43 -4.15 -3.81
N LEU A 178 -2.64 -4.46 -2.78
CA LEU A 178 -3.01 -4.05 -1.43
C LEU A 178 -2.86 -2.54 -1.23
N PRO A 179 -1.75 -1.88 -1.61
CA PRO A 179 -1.61 -0.42 -1.54
C PRO A 179 -2.78 0.35 -2.16
N VAL A 180 -3.26 -0.08 -3.33
CA VAL A 180 -4.40 0.54 -4.02
C VAL A 180 -5.72 0.20 -3.33
N THR A 181 -5.94 -1.08 -2.99
CA THR A 181 -7.14 -1.53 -2.23
C THR A 181 -7.30 -0.71 -0.97
N THR A 182 -6.22 -0.57 -0.21
CA THR A 182 -6.25 0.15 1.04
C THR A 182 -6.45 1.63 0.82
N PHE A 183 -5.76 2.24 -0.14
CA PHE A 183 -5.88 3.67 -0.43
C PHE A 183 -7.34 4.09 -0.67
N TYR A 184 -8.12 3.32 -1.44
CA TYR A 184 -9.51 3.70 -1.74
C TYR A 184 -10.55 2.99 -0.86
N GLY A 185 -10.16 1.92 -0.15
CA GLY A 185 -11.01 1.18 0.77
C GLY A 185 -10.61 1.37 2.23
N ALA A 186 -9.82 0.44 2.77
CA ALA A 186 -9.58 0.34 4.21
C ALA A 186 -8.95 1.58 4.84
N GLU A 187 -8.01 2.22 4.16
CA GLU A 187 -7.37 3.43 4.66
C GLU A 187 -8.30 4.64 4.69
N GLN A 188 -9.31 4.65 3.81
CA GLN A 188 -10.39 5.64 3.83
C GLN A 188 -11.39 5.37 4.97
N ALA A 189 -11.48 4.11 5.44
CA ALA A 189 -12.29 3.77 6.60
C ALA A 189 -11.71 4.44 7.86
N MET A 190 -12.54 5.29 8.48
CA MET A 190 -12.17 6.04 9.70
C MET A 190 -11.00 7.01 9.52
N ARG A 191 -10.75 7.48 8.30
CA ARG A 191 -9.74 8.49 7.99
C ARG A 191 -10.12 9.88 8.51
N LEU A 192 -9.11 10.75 8.65
CA LEU A 192 -9.19 12.18 9.00
C LEU A 192 -10.37 12.92 8.34
N ASP A 193 -10.59 12.68 7.05
CA ASP A 193 -11.73 13.20 6.29
C ASP A 193 -12.82 12.12 6.20
N GLU A 194 -13.93 12.35 6.89
CA GLU A 194 -15.09 11.44 6.90
C GLU A 194 -15.83 11.52 5.56
N GLY A 195 -15.70 10.50 4.70
CA GLY A 195 -16.42 10.42 3.42
C GLY A 195 -15.65 9.66 2.34
N ALA A 196 -16.15 9.73 1.10
CA ALA A 196 -15.42 9.24 -0.07
C ALA A 196 -14.19 10.11 -0.33
N PHE A 197 -13.16 9.51 -0.94
CA PHE A 197 -11.92 10.23 -1.24
C PHE A 197 -12.14 11.31 -2.31
N ASP A 198 -11.95 12.58 -1.95
CA ASP A 198 -11.92 13.72 -2.88
C ASP A 198 -10.47 14.09 -3.20
N ARG A 199 -10.02 13.71 -4.41
CA ARG A 199 -8.66 13.98 -4.89
C ARG A 199 -8.35 15.48 -4.97
N ALA A 200 -9.32 16.31 -5.34
CA ALA A 200 -9.11 17.75 -5.49
C ALA A 200 -8.99 18.43 -4.11
N ALA A 201 -9.80 18.02 -3.14
CA ALA A 201 -9.67 18.50 -1.76
C ALA A 201 -8.35 18.06 -1.12
N ALA A 202 -7.98 16.79 -1.29
CA ALA A 202 -6.74 16.25 -0.76
C ALA A 202 -5.50 16.96 -1.34
N GLY A 203 -5.49 17.30 -2.63
CA GLY A 203 -4.40 18.05 -3.25
C GLY A 203 -4.23 19.48 -2.71
N ARG A 204 -5.28 20.11 -2.18
CA ARG A 204 -5.19 21.44 -1.53
C ARG A 204 -4.62 21.39 -0.11
N ARG A 205 -4.69 20.24 0.54
CA ARG A 205 -4.21 20.01 1.91
C ARG A 205 -3.47 18.68 1.96
N PRO A 206 -2.30 18.59 1.31
CA PRO A 206 -1.60 17.31 1.16
C PRO A 206 -1.16 16.72 2.50
N ARG A 207 -0.92 17.55 3.53
CA ARG A 207 -0.42 17.07 4.82
C ARG A 207 -1.52 16.63 5.77
N ALA A 208 -1.42 15.39 6.23
CA ALA A 208 -2.18 14.86 7.35
C ALA A 208 -1.69 15.47 8.68
N ARG A 209 -2.62 15.86 9.55
CA ARG A 209 -2.30 16.47 10.85
C ARG A 209 -2.68 15.55 12.00
N VAL A 210 -1.90 15.60 13.08
CA VAL A 210 -2.10 14.72 14.23
C VAL A 210 -3.41 15.04 14.95
N GLU A 211 -3.76 16.32 15.05
CA GLU A 211 -4.99 16.80 15.68
C GLU A 211 -6.26 16.31 14.98
N ASP A 212 -6.19 15.97 13.69
CA ASP A 212 -7.32 15.49 12.91
C ASP A 212 -7.58 13.99 13.13
N ALA A 213 -6.69 13.27 13.82
CA ALA A 213 -6.74 11.82 14.04
C ALA A 213 -7.78 11.40 15.09
N ARG A 214 -9.04 11.73 14.84
CA ARG A 214 -10.16 11.55 15.79
C ARG A 214 -10.34 10.12 16.28
N TRP A 215 -9.99 9.10 15.50
CA TRP A 215 -10.05 7.71 15.95
C TRP A 215 -9.13 7.42 17.15
N ARG A 216 -8.14 8.28 17.46
CA ARG A 216 -7.29 8.18 18.65
C ARG A 216 -7.94 8.73 19.92
N THR A 217 -8.81 9.73 19.79
CA THR A 217 -9.30 10.54 20.91
C THR A 217 -10.81 10.47 21.11
N ASP A 218 -11.58 10.06 20.10
CA ASP A 218 -13.03 9.90 20.17
C ASP A 218 -13.39 8.95 21.33
N GLU A 219 -14.38 9.33 22.14
CA GLU A 219 -14.97 8.46 23.17
C GLU A 219 -15.53 7.17 22.55
N PRO A 220 -15.64 6.05 23.30
CA PRO A 220 -16.04 4.75 22.74
C PRO A 220 -17.31 4.77 21.88
N LYS A 221 -18.33 5.53 22.30
CA LYS A 221 -19.58 5.69 21.54
C LYS A 221 -19.38 6.41 20.20
N ALA A 222 -18.53 7.44 20.17
CA ALA A 222 -18.22 8.18 18.95
C ALA A 222 -17.35 7.34 18.00
N LEU A 223 -16.39 6.59 18.55
CA LEU A 223 -15.58 5.66 17.77
C LEU A 223 -16.44 4.58 17.10
N ALA A 224 -17.39 3.98 17.84
CA ALA A 224 -18.30 2.99 17.30
C ALA A 224 -19.20 3.55 16.17
N ALA A 225 -19.71 4.78 16.34
CA ALA A 225 -20.48 5.45 15.30
C ALA A 225 -19.65 5.70 14.03
N ARG A 226 -18.41 6.19 14.19
CA ARG A 226 -17.45 6.38 13.08
C ARG A 226 -17.16 5.07 12.36
N ALA A 227 -16.86 4.01 13.10
CA ALA A 227 -16.55 2.71 12.55
C ALA A 227 -17.73 2.11 11.76
N ARG A 228 -18.95 2.25 12.28
CA ARG A 228 -20.17 1.82 11.58
C ARG A 228 -20.41 2.61 10.29
N ALA A 229 -20.18 3.93 10.30
CA ALA A 229 -20.30 4.75 9.09
C ALA A 229 -19.24 4.40 8.03
N ALA A 230 -18.07 3.91 8.46
CA ALA A 230 -16.98 3.49 7.58
C ALA A 230 -17.14 2.06 7.00
N ALA A 231 -18.02 1.23 7.60
CA ALA A 231 -18.19 -0.16 7.22
C ALA A 231 -18.54 -0.38 5.72
N PRO A 232 -19.42 0.41 5.08
CA PRO A 232 -19.70 0.25 3.65
C PRO A 232 -18.47 0.46 2.76
N ILE A 233 -17.67 1.50 3.02
CA ILE A 233 -16.44 1.82 2.26
C ILE A 233 -15.41 0.69 2.43
N PHE A 234 -15.25 0.20 3.65
CA PHE A 234 -14.35 -0.93 3.92
C PHE A 234 -14.79 -2.20 3.16
N ARG A 235 -16.10 -2.52 3.18
CA ARG A 235 -16.66 -3.67 2.44
C ARG A 235 -16.46 -3.53 0.94
N GLU A 236 -16.67 -2.35 0.38
CA GLU A 236 -16.46 -2.10 -1.05
C GLU A 236 -15.01 -2.36 -1.47
N GLY A 237 -14.05 -1.87 -0.68
CA GLY A 237 -12.63 -2.15 -0.89
C GLY A 237 -12.30 -3.64 -0.85
N LEU A 238 -12.83 -4.37 0.14
CA LEU A 238 -12.69 -5.83 0.21
C LEU A 238 -13.29 -6.56 -0.98
N ALA A 239 -14.49 -6.16 -1.39
CA ALA A 239 -15.16 -6.77 -2.54
C ALA A 239 -14.39 -6.51 -3.83
N TRP A 240 -13.73 -5.36 -3.98
CA TRP A 240 -12.86 -5.07 -5.11
C TRP A 240 -11.58 -5.92 -5.07
N LEU A 241 -10.93 -6.04 -3.91
CA LEU A 241 -9.76 -6.91 -3.72
C LEU A 241 -10.05 -8.36 -4.14
N GLU A 242 -11.19 -8.92 -3.74
CA GLU A 242 -11.56 -10.29 -4.12
C GLU A 242 -11.76 -10.42 -5.65
N ARG A 243 -12.32 -9.41 -6.33
CA ARG A 243 -12.46 -9.42 -7.79
C ARG A 243 -11.10 -9.31 -8.49
N GLU A 244 -10.19 -8.51 -7.98
CA GLU A 244 -8.82 -8.39 -8.48
C GLU A 244 -8.01 -9.67 -8.29
N LEU A 245 -8.08 -10.30 -7.12
CA LEU A 245 -7.42 -11.59 -6.88
C LEU A 245 -7.95 -12.67 -7.83
N ALA A 246 -9.27 -12.75 -8.00
CA ALA A 246 -9.88 -13.69 -8.96
C ALA A 246 -9.47 -13.39 -10.41
N ALA A 247 -9.35 -12.11 -10.78
CA ALA A 247 -8.85 -11.73 -12.10
C ALA A 247 -7.39 -12.14 -12.28
N ILE A 248 -6.50 -11.89 -11.30
CA ILE A 248 -5.09 -12.30 -11.35
C ILE A 248 -4.97 -13.84 -11.45
N ASP A 249 -5.81 -14.58 -10.74
CA ASP A 249 -5.84 -16.05 -10.81
C ASP A 249 -6.26 -16.52 -12.22
N GLU A 250 -7.21 -15.81 -12.87
CA GLU A 250 -7.57 -16.04 -14.28
C GLU A 250 -6.43 -15.66 -15.25
N GLU A 251 -5.73 -14.55 -15.01
CA GLU A 251 -4.57 -14.12 -15.80
C GLU A 251 -3.44 -15.15 -15.72
N LEU A 252 -3.14 -15.66 -14.52
CA LEU A 252 -2.18 -16.72 -14.29
C LEU A 252 -2.54 -17.99 -15.06
N ALA A 253 -3.82 -18.37 -15.08
CA ALA A 253 -4.29 -19.57 -15.76
C ALA A 253 -4.31 -19.44 -17.29
N ARG A 254 -4.64 -18.26 -17.82
CA ARG A 254 -4.91 -18.06 -19.26
C ARG A 254 -3.78 -17.35 -20.01
N GLY A 255 -2.88 -16.66 -19.31
CA GLY A 255 -1.82 -15.86 -19.92
C GLY A 255 -2.34 -14.62 -20.68
N VAL A 256 -3.52 -14.11 -20.32
CA VAL A 256 -4.13 -12.93 -20.93
C VAL A 256 -4.59 -11.97 -19.86
N ARG A 257 -4.58 -10.66 -20.16
CA ARG A 257 -5.03 -9.64 -19.21
C ARG A 257 -6.53 -9.68 -18.98
N VAL A 258 -6.94 -9.56 -17.73
CA VAL A 258 -8.32 -9.48 -17.25
C VAL A 258 -8.49 -8.15 -16.54
N ARG A 259 -9.33 -7.30 -17.13
CA ARG A 259 -9.64 -5.97 -16.56
C ARG A 259 -10.76 -6.09 -15.54
N VAL A 260 -10.54 -5.59 -14.33
CA VAL A 260 -11.61 -5.38 -13.35
C VAL A 260 -12.06 -3.94 -13.45
N ALA A 261 -13.31 -3.72 -13.85
CA ALA A 261 -13.83 -2.36 -13.96
C ALA A 261 -14.00 -1.73 -12.57
N HIS A 262 -13.43 -0.54 -12.41
CA HIS A 262 -13.68 0.35 -11.27
C HIS A 262 -13.47 1.81 -11.70
N PRO A 263 -14.27 2.78 -11.21
CA PRO A 263 -14.16 4.18 -11.67
C PRO A 263 -12.81 4.84 -11.38
N PHE A 264 -12.12 4.39 -10.34
CA PHE A 264 -10.89 5.00 -9.84
C PHE A 264 -9.72 4.04 -9.71
N LEU A 265 -9.92 2.74 -9.95
CA LEU A 265 -8.93 1.69 -9.67
C LEU A 265 -8.66 0.88 -10.93
N ASP A 266 -7.38 0.82 -11.33
CA ASP A 266 -6.94 0.00 -12.45
C ASP A 266 -5.47 -0.42 -12.21
N THR A 267 -5.29 -1.45 -11.36
CA THR A 267 -3.95 -1.99 -11.03
C THR A 267 -3.26 -2.55 -12.27
N SER A 268 -4.03 -3.01 -13.26
CA SER A 268 -3.52 -3.45 -14.55
C SER A 268 -2.88 -2.30 -15.34
N SER A 269 -3.45 -1.11 -15.29
CA SER A 269 -2.88 0.08 -15.95
C SER A 269 -1.53 0.46 -15.32
N ASP A 270 -1.48 0.55 -13.99
CA ASP A 270 -0.25 0.87 -13.27
C ASP A 270 0.83 -0.21 -13.49
N ALA A 271 0.45 -1.49 -13.47
CA ALA A 271 1.34 -2.60 -13.78
C ALA A 271 1.88 -2.54 -15.21
N THR A 272 1.03 -2.20 -16.20
CA THR A 272 1.46 -2.08 -17.60
C THR A 272 2.51 -0.98 -17.75
N ALA A 273 2.27 0.19 -17.13
CA ALA A 273 3.20 1.30 -17.21
C ALA A 273 4.50 1.02 -16.42
N TYR A 274 4.43 0.27 -15.31
CA TYR A 274 5.63 -0.20 -14.61
C TYR A 274 6.49 -1.13 -15.49
N VAL A 275 5.88 -2.06 -16.22
CA VAL A 275 6.62 -2.90 -17.18
C VAL A 275 7.32 -2.06 -18.24
N VAL A 276 6.60 -1.10 -18.82
CA VAL A 276 7.15 -0.20 -19.85
C VAL A 276 8.33 0.62 -19.30
N GLY A 277 8.23 1.14 -18.08
CA GLY A 277 9.27 1.99 -17.49
C GLY A 277 10.48 1.24 -16.90
N HIS A 278 10.30 0.00 -16.43
CA HIS A 278 11.30 -0.66 -15.59
C HIS A 278 11.82 -2.00 -16.11
N PHE A 279 11.21 -2.62 -17.13
CA PHE A 279 11.65 -3.96 -17.55
C PHE A 279 13.11 -4.01 -17.98
N GLU A 280 13.56 -3.07 -18.82
CA GLU A 280 14.96 -3.03 -19.27
C GLU A 280 15.91 -2.67 -18.12
N ARG A 281 15.50 -1.76 -17.24
CA ARG A 281 16.27 -1.36 -16.05
C ARG A 281 16.51 -2.54 -15.11
N LEU A 282 15.49 -3.36 -14.85
CA LEU A 282 15.58 -4.51 -13.93
C LEU A 282 16.52 -5.62 -14.43
N ARG A 283 16.85 -5.62 -15.72
CA ARG A 283 17.78 -6.56 -16.36
C ARG A 283 19.21 -6.04 -16.44
N GLN A 284 19.47 -4.85 -15.91
CA GLN A 284 20.83 -4.33 -15.83
C GLN A 284 21.61 -5.14 -14.78
N PRO A 285 22.84 -5.61 -15.07
CA PRO A 285 23.59 -6.48 -14.16
C PRO A 285 23.74 -5.92 -12.74
N ALA A 286 23.90 -4.61 -12.60
CA ALA A 286 24.01 -3.96 -11.28
C ALA A 286 22.71 -4.03 -10.47
N VAL A 287 21.55 -3.99 -11.13
CA VAL A 287 20.23 -4.12 -10.48
C VAL A 287 19.99 -5.59 -10.12
N GLU A 288 20.26 -6.52 -11.05
CA GLU A 288 20.11 -7.95 -10.80
C GLU A 288 20.92 -8.41 -9.59
N LEU A 289 22.19 -7.96 -9.47
CA LEU A 289 23.05 -8.27 -8.33
C LEU A 289 22.47 -7.78 -6.99
N VAL A 290 21.75 -6.66 -6.98
CA VAL A 290 21.11 -6.14 -5.76
C VAL A 290 19.86 -6.92 -5.41
N LEU A 291 19.14 -7.42 -6.42
CA LEU A 291 17.90 -8.18 -6.26
C LEU A 291 18.13 -9.68 -6.04
N GLU A 292 19.33 -10.19 -6.34
CA GLU A 292 19.67 -11.59 -6.12
C GLU A 292 19.45 -11.99 -4.65
N GLY A 293 18.63 -13.02 -4.44
CA GLY A 293 18.25 -13.48 -3.10
C GLY A 293 17.30 -12.57 -2.33
N ARG A 294 16.75 -11.51 -2.97
CA ARG A 294 15.75 -10.61 -2.37
C ARG A 294 14.40 -10.77 -3.05
N GLY A 295 13.37 -11.00 -2.23
CA GLY A 295 11.99 -11.08 -2.71
C GLY A 295 11.58 -12.47 -3.20
N HIS A 296 10.46 -12.51 -3.91
CA HIS A 296 9.84 -13.74 -4.38
C HIS A 296 10.34 -14.13 -5.76
N THR A 297 10.66 -15.41 -5.96
CA THR A 297 11.15 -15.94 -7.25
C THR A 297 10.10 -16.75 -8.01
N ALA A 298 8.98 -17.09 -7.36
CA ALA A 298 7.85 -17.79 -7.94
C ALA A 298 6.58 -16.96 -7.81
N ILE A 299 5.90 -16.69 -8.94
CA ILE A 299 4.75 -15.77 -8.97
C ILE A 299 3.56 -16.31 -8.16
N GLY A 300 3.36 -17.63 -8.13
CA GLY A 300 2.33 -18.27 -7.31
C GLY A 300 2.57 -18.06 -5.81
N THR A 301 3.80 -18.27 -5.34
CA THR A 301 4.18 -18.00 -3.94
C THR A 301 4.05 -16.52 -3.60
N TYR A 302 4.36 -15.62 -4.54
CA TYR A 302 4.16 -14.18 -4.32
C TYR A 302 2.66 -13.84 -4.17
N ARG A 303 1.80 -14.40 -5.02
CA ARG A 303 0.35 -14.26 -4.95
C ARG A 303 -0.22 -14.78 -3.62
N GLU A 304 0.29 -15.88 -3.09
CA GLU A 304 -0.08 -16.39 -1.75
C GLU A 304 0.36 -15.43 -0.64
N ALA A 305 1.60 -14.94 -0.69
CA ALA A 305 2.14 -13.98 0.29
C ALA A 305 1.35 -12.66 0.32
N ILE A 306 0.94 -12.13 -0.84
CA ILE A 306 0.07 -10.95 -0.91
C ILE A 306 -1.27 -11.21 -0.22
N GLU A 307 -1.82 -12.40 -0.37
CA GLU A 307 -3.08 -12.76 0.26
C GLU A 307 -2.98 -12.85 1.79
N GLU A 308 -1.89 -13.42 2.28
CA GLU A 308 -1.58 -13.51 3.70
C GLU A 308 -1.31 -12.14 4.33
N LEU A 309 -0.65 -11.23 3.59
CA LEU A 309 -0.30 -9.90 4.08
C LEU A 309 -1.52 -9.07 4.49
N PHE A 310 -2.67 -9.20 3.82
CA PHE A 310 -3.88 -8.49 4.20
C PHE A 310 -4.34 -8.84 5.63
N ASP A 311 -4.12 -10.09 6.04
CA ASP A 311 -4.58 -10.64 7.31
C ASP A 311 -3.62 -10.41 8.48
N ARG A 312 -2.37 -10.04 8.20
CA ARG A 312 -1.35 -9.68 9.22
C ARG A 312 -1.62 -8.30 9.78
#